data_AF-A0A1H7FPR4-F1
#
_entry.id   AF-A0A1H7FPR4-F1
#
_cell.length_a   1.000
_cell.length_b   1.000
_cell.length_c   1.000
_cell.angle_alpha   90.00
_cell.angle_beta   90.00
_cell.angle_gamma   90.00
#
_symmetry.space_group_name_H-M   'P 1'
#
loop_
_entity.id
_entity.type
_entity.pdbx_description
1 polymer ?
#
loop_
_entity_poly.entity_id
_entity_poly.type
_entity_poly.pdbx_seq_one_letter_code
_entity_poly.pdbx_strand_id
1 'polypeptide(L)'
;MAVTASAVKELRERTGAGMLDCKKALDETNGDVEKAIAVLREKGLSAAANKAGRVATEGVVESYIHGGGRIGVLVEINCETDFVGKTDQFKEFARDIAMHIAAANPKYVRREEVPSDELEKEKEILKNQALNEGKPEKIVEKMVEGRINKYYEEYCLLEQPFIKDPDKTISTLLNEKISTIGENISIRRFARFELGEGLEKKQDNFVEEVMAQVNK
;
A
#
# COMPACT_ATOMS: atom_id res chain seq x y z
N MET A 1 35.37 14.43 0.77
CA MET A 1 36.02 13.37 -0.04
C MET A 1 35.41 13.40 -1.42
N ALA A 2 36.16 13.16 -2.49
CA ALA A 2 35.58 13.11 -3.83
C ALA A 2 34.67 11.88 -3.95
N VAL A 3 33.41 12.09 -4.34
CA VAL A 3 32.46 10.99 -4.59
C VAL A 3 32.98 10.14 -5.74
N THR A 4 33.14 8.84 -5.49
CA THR A 4 33.67 7.89 -6.48
C THR A 4 32.56 7.39 -7.40
N ALA A 5 32.90 7.09 -8.66
CA ALA A 5 31.95 6.51 -9.61
C ALA A 5 31.37 5.17 -9.11
N SER A 6 32.15 4.40 -8.34
CA SER A 6 31.69 3.16 -7.71
C SER A 6 30.59 3.42 -6.68
N ALA A 7 30.76 4.42 -5.81
CA ALA A 7 29.75 4.77 -4.81
C ALA A 7 28.45 5.27 -5.46
N VAL A 8 28.55 6.06 -6.54
CA VAL A 8 27.37 6.50 -7.31
C VAL A 8 26.65 5.30 -7.93
N LYS A 9 27.40 4.35 -8.51
CA LYS A 9 26.83 3.14 -9.10
C LYS A 9 26.13 2.29 -8.03
N GLU A 10 26.77 2.07 -6.89
CA GLU A 10 26.19 1.33 -5.76
C GLU A 10 24.89 1.97 -5.27
N LEU A 11 24.90 3.29 -5.04
CA LEU A 11 23.71 4.01 -4.59
C LEU A 11 22.57 3.91 -5.62
N ARG A 12 22.90 4.00 -6.90
CA ARG A 12 21.92 3.84 -7.98
C ARG A 12 21.33 2.43 -8.04
N GLU A 13 22.14 1.40 -7.86
CA GLU A 13 21.66 0.01 -7.82
C GLU A 13 20.74 -0.24 -6.62
N ARG A 14 21.04 0.37 -5.47
CA ARG A 14 20.22 0.24 -4.26
C ARG A 14 18.91 1.02 -4.31
N THR A 15 18.89 2.18 -4.98
CA THR A 15 17.75 3.11 -4.91
C THR A 15 16.95 3.23 -6.22
N GLY A 16 17.54 2.81 -7.35
CA GLY A 16 16.97 3.04 -8.68
C GLY A 16 16.98 4.49 -9.15
N ALA A 17 17.52 5.43 -8.36
CA ALA A 17 17.48 6.86 -8.68
C ALA A 17 18.39 7.23 -9.87
N GLY A 18 18.15 8.41 -10.44
CA GLY A 18 18.95 8.94 -11.55
C GLY A 18 20.43 9.11 -11.17
N MET A 19 21.34 8.90 -12.13
CA MET A 19 22.79 8.95 -11.89
C MET A 19 23.24 10.29 -11.28
N LEU A 20 22.67 11.39 -11.76
CA LEU A 20 22.99 12.73 -11.27
C LEU A 20 22.47 12.96 -9.85
N ASP A 21 21.28 12.45 -9.53
CA ASP A 21 20.68 12.58 -8.20
C ASP A 21 21.46 11.76 -7.17
N CYS A 22 21.89 10.54 -7.55
CA CYS A 22 22.78 9.73 -6.71
C CYS A 22 24.09 10.45 -6.42
N LYS A 23 24.71 11.05 -7.45
CA LYS A 23 25.94 11.82 -7.27
C LYS A 23 25.74 13.01 -6.33
N LYS A 24 24.69 13.81 -6.55
CA LYS A 24 24.37 14.98 -5.70
C LYS A 24 24.09 14.58 -4.26
N ALA A 25 23.34 13.50 -4.06
CA ALA A 25 23.05 12.99 -2.72
C ALA A 25 24.33 12.56 -2.00
N LEU A 26 25.24 11.87 -2.67
CA LEU A 26 26.55 11.51 -2.11
C LEU A 26 27.44 12.75 -1.86
N ASP A 27 27.39 13.75 -2.72
CA ASP A 27 28.13 15.00 -2.52
C ASP A 27 27.62 15.72 -1.25
N GLU A 28 26.29 15.79 -1.07
CA GLU A 28 25.64 16.38 0.12
C GLU A 28 25.94 15.63 1.42
N THR A 29 26.12 14.31 1.34
CA THR A 29 26.37 13.46 2.52
C THR A 29 27.85 13.10 2.71
N ASN A 30 28.75 13.76 1.98
CA ASN A 30 30.19 13.50 2.02
C ASN A 30 30.58 12.04 1.70
N GLY A 31 29.80 11.37 0.86
CA GLY A 31 30.01 9.98 0.44
C GLY A 31 29.37 8.94 1.36
N ASP A 32 28.61 9.35 2.38
CA ASP A 32 27.86 8.45 3.25
C ASP A 32 26.63 7.90 2.53
N VAL A 33 26.68 6.62 2.16
CA VAL A 33 25.65 5.95 1.34
C VAL A 33 24.32 5.86 2.07
N GLU A 34 24.30 5.54 3.36
CA GLU A 34 23.05 5.41 4.12
C GLU A 34 22.35 6.76 4.27
N LYS A 35 23.11 7.83 4.53
CA LYS A 35 22.54 9.18 4.53
C LYS A 35 22.09 9.59 3.13
N ALA A 36 22.81 9.21 2.08
CA ALA A 36 22.43 9.56 0.71
C ALA A 36 21.11 8.89 0.30
N ILE A 37 20.83 7.68 0.78
CA ILE A 37 19.54 7.01 0.62
C ILE A 37 18.43 7.82 1.28
N ALA A 38 18.63 8.29 2.52
CA ALA A 38 17.65 9.12 3.21
C ALA A 38 17.37 10.43 2.45
N VAL A 39 18.42 11.10 1.95
CA VAL A 39 18.30 12.31 1.12
C VAL A 39 17.52 12.04 -0.17
N LEU A 40 17.80 10.93 -0.86
CA LEU A 40 17.08 10.56 -2.08
C LEU A 40 15.60 10.25 -1.79
N ARG A 41 15.30 9.65 -0.63
CA ARG A 41 13.93 9.38 -0.19
C ARG A 41 13.15 10.68 0.03
N GLU A 42 13.75 11.63 0.76
CA GLU A 42 13.15 12.95 1.00
C GLU A 42 12.93 13.72 -0.31
N LYS A 43 13.93 13.73 -1.20
CA LYS A 43 13.79 14.33 -2.54
C LYS A 43 12.72 13.63 -3.38
N GLY A 44 12.59 12.30 -3.27
CA GLY A 44 11.54 11.53 -3.91
C GLY A 44 10.13 11.94 -3.45
N LEU A 45 9.93 12.15 -2.15
CA LEU A 45 8.66 12.65 -1.60
C LEU A 45 8.33 14.04 -2.15
N SER A 46 9.30 14.96 -2.19
CA SER A 46 9.11 16.28 -2.78
C SER A 46 8.80 16.19 -4.28
N ALA A 47 9.52 15.34 -5.00
CA ALA A 47 9.31 15.11 -6.43
C ALA A 47 7.93 14.52 -6.74
N ALA A 48 7.39 13.67 -5.85
CA ALA A 48 6.03 13.13 -5.97
C ALA A 48 4.97 14.21 -5.68
N ALA A 49 5.14 14.98 -4.60
CA ALA A 49 4.24 16.08 -4.26
C ALA A 49 4.12 17.11 -5.41
N ASN A 50 5.24 17.46 -6.05
CA ASN A 50 5.26 18.38 -7.19
C ASN A 50 4.60 17.82 -8.46
N LYS A 51 4.46 16.49 -8.57
CA LYS A 51 3.83 15.82 -9.72
C LYS A 51 2.37 15.45 -9.46
N ALA A 52 1.92 15.40 -8.21
CA ALA A 52 0.58 14.95 -7.84
C ALA A 52 -0.56 15.72 -8.55
N GLY A 53 -0.33 17.00 -8.90
CA GLY A 53 -1.29 17.82 -9.64
C GLY A 53 -1.31 17.61 -11.16
N ARG A 54 -0.41 16.80 -11.72
CA ARG A 54 -0.36 16.51 -13.15
C ARG A 54 -1.43 15.47 -13.52
N VAL A 55 -2.05 15.67 -14.67
CA VAL A 55 -3.09 14.76 -15.17
C VAL A 55 -2.45 13.42 -15.56
N ALA A 56 -2.91 12.34 -14.93
CA ALA A 56 -2.50 10.97 -15.22
C ALA A 56 -3.70 10.16 -15.72
N THR A 57 -3.85 10.04 -17.04
CA THR A 57 -4.97 9.35 -17.70
C THR A 57 -4.56 8.09 -18.45
N GLU A 58 -3.27 7.88 -18.66
CA GLU A 58 -2.71 6.67 -19.25
C GLU A 58 -2.37 5.66 -18.15
N GLY A 59 -1.92 4.45 -18.49
CA GLY A 59 -1.50 3.45 -17.50
C GLY A 59 -1.98 2.04 -17.83
N VAL A 60 -2.28 1.25 -16.80
CA VAL A 60 -2.72 -0.15 -16.96
C VAL A 60 -3.85 -0.51 -16.02
N VAL A 61 -4.68 -1.45 -16.47
CA VAL A 61 -5.52 -2.27 -15.59
C VAL A 61 -4.84 -3.63 -15.48
N GLU A 62 -4.32 -3.95 -14.30
CA GLU A 62 -3.63 -5.20 -14.02
C GLU A 62 -4.56 -6.20 -13.32
N SER A 63 -4.46 -7.47 -13.70
CA SER A 63 -5.25 -8.56 -13.13
C SER A 63 -4.37 -9.58 -12.42
N TYR A 64 -4.73 -9.98 -11.20
CA TYR A 64 -4.02 -11.02 -10.45
C TYR A 64 -5.00 -12.08 -9.95
N ILE A 65 -4.73 -13.34 -10.28
CA ILE A 65 -5.50 -14.51 -9.80
C ILE A 65 -4.60 -15.33 -8.88
N HIS A 66 -5.10 -15.62 -7.68
CA HIS A 66 -4.36 -16.33 -6.63
C HIS A 66 -5.07 -17.62 -6.21
N GLY A 67 -4.29 -18.58 -5.72
CA GLY A 67 -4.81 -19.80 -5.10
C GLY A 67 -5.72 -20.63 -6.02
N GLY A 68 -5.36 -20.76 -7.31
CA GLY A 68 -6.14 -21.54 -8.27
C GLY A 68 -7.51 -20.94 -8.63
N GLY A 69 -7.69 -19.62 -8.50
CA GLY A 69 -8.97 -18.95 -8.77
C GLY A 69 -9.78 -18.62 -7.51
N ARG A 70 -9.22 -18.89 -6.31
CA ARG A 70 -9.87 -18.56 -5.05
C ARG A 70 -10.00 -17.04 -4.83
N ILE A 71 -8.99 -16.27 -5.23
CA ILE A 71 -8.98 -14.81 -5.10
C ILE A 71 -8.66 -14.21 -6.47
N GLY A 72 -9.43 -13.19 -6.87
CA GLY A 72 -9.19 -12.41 -8.09
C GLY A 72 -9.11 -10.92 -7.77
N VAL A 73 -8.15 -10.23 -8.38
CA VAL A 73 -7.96 -8.78 -8.24
C VAL A 73 -7.88 -8.13 -9.60
N LEU A 74 -8.54 -6.98 -9.73
CA LEU A 74 -8.33 -6.00 -10.81
C LEU A 74 -7.92 -4.68 -10.17
N VAL A 75 -6.82 -4.07 -10.64
CA VAL A 75 -6.36 -2.75 -10.16
C VAL A 75 -6.08 -1.84 -11.34
N GLU A 76 -6.58 -0.61 -11.27
CA GLU A 76 -6.27 0.45 -12.22
C GLU A 76 -5.17 1.35 -11.63
N ILE A 77 -4.05 1.48 -12.35
CA ILE A 77 -2.94 2.37 -11.99
C ILE A 77 -2.67 3.29 -13.17
N ASN A 78 -2.75 4.59 -12.92
CA ASN A 78 -2.53 5.61 -13.94
C ASN A 78 -1.10 6.17 -13.90
N CYS A 79 -0.64 6.65 -15.06
CA CYS A 79 0.56 7.45 -15.28
C CYS A 79 0.25 8.58 -16.29
N GLU A 80 1.25 9.43 -16.60
CA GLU A 80 1.05 10.57 -17.51
C GLU A 80 1.05 10.13 -18.98
N THR A 81 1.90 9.17 -19.36
CA THR A 81 2.07 8.75 -20.76
C THR A 81 1.87 7.26 -21.01
N ASP A 82 1.40 6.93 -22.21
CA ASP A 82 1.19 5.54 -22.65
C ASP A 82 2.51 4.76 -22.75
N PHE A 83 3.62 5.46 -23.03
CA PHE A 83 4.95 4.90 -23.06
C PHE A 83 5.34 4.34 -21.70
N VAL A 84 5.20 5.13 -20.62
CA VAL A 84 5.49 4.67 -19.25
C VAL A 84 4.60 3.50 -18.86
N GLY A 85 3.31 3.56 -19.17
CA GLY A 85 2.35 2.48 -18.90
C GLY A 85 2.74 1.13 -19.53
N LYS A 86 3.52 1.14 -20.62
CA LYS A 86 3.97 -0.05 -21.33
C LYS A 86 5.31 -0.62 -20.83
N THR A 87 6.05 0.11 -20.01
CA THR A 87 7.36 -0.31 -19.48
C THR A 87 7.25 -1.48 -18.51
N ASP A 88 8.27 -2.32 -18.46
CA ASP A 88 8.31 -3.48 -17.54
C ASP A 88 8.31 -3.03 -16.08
N GLN A 89 9.01 -1.92 -15.77
CA GLN A 89 9.05 -1.36 -14.41
C GLN A 89 7.66 -0.94 -13.91
N PHE A 90 6.82 -0.35 -14.77
CA PHE A 90 5.46 0.06 -14.42
C PHE A 90 4.54 -1.15 -14.28
N LYS A 91 4.63 -2.11 -15.20
CA LYS A 91 3.85 -3.36 -15.15
C LYS A 91 4.19 -4.22 -13.93
N GLU A 92 5.46 -4.32 -13.58
CA GLU A 92 5.91 -5.02 -12.37
C GLU A 92 5.35 -4.35 -11.11
N PHE A 93 5.38 -3.01 -11.05
CA PHE A 93 4.75 -2.28 -9.95
C PHE A 93 3.24 -2.58 -9.87
N ALA A 94 2.53 -2.53 -10.99
CA ALA A 94 1.09 -2.83 -11.01
C ALA A 94 0.79 -4.26 -10.57
N ARG A 95 1.61 -5.23 -10.98
CA ARG A 95 1.52 -6.62 -10.56
C ARG A 95 1.71 -6.78 -9.05
N ASP A 96 2.69 -6.06 -8.50
CA ASP A 96 3.01 -6.09 -7.08
C ASP A 96 1.88 -5.50 -6.23
N ILE A 97 1.27 -4.41 -6.69
CA ILE A 97 0.08 -3.84 -6.06
C ILE A 97 -1.10 -4.83 -6.13
N ALA A 98 -1.35 -5.45 -7.29
CA ALA A 98 -2.43 -6.42 -7.42
C ALA A 98 -2.26 -7.64 -6.49
N MET A 99 -1.03 -8.14 -6.37
CA MET A 99 -0.70 -9.23 -5.45
C MET A 99 -0.83 -8.80 -3.99
N HIS A 100 -0.40 -7.58 -3.65
CA HIS A 100 -0.58 -7.04 -2.31
C HIS A 100 -2.06 -6.94 -1.93
N ILE A 101 -2.91 -6.39 -2.81
CA ILE A 101 -4.36 -6.31 -2.59
C ILE A 101 -4.94 -7.71 -2.35
N ALA A 102 -4.53 -8.71 -3.14
CA ALA A 102 -5.03 -10.07 -2.97
C ALA A 102 -4.76 -10.64 -1.58
N ALA A 103 -3.57 -10.36 -1.03
CA ALA A 103 -3.11 -10.85 0.26
C ALA A 103 -3.62 -10.01 1.46
N ALA A 104 -3.55 -8.68 1.36
CA ALA A 104 -3.82 -7.76 2.46
C ALA A 104 -5.30 -7.34 2.57
N ASN A 105 -6.11 -7.60 1.53
CA ASN A 105 -7.55 -7.30 1.51
C ASN A 105 -7.92 -5.87 1.96
N PRO A 106 -7.28 -4.81 1.43
CA PRO A 106 -7.72 -3.44 1.69
C PRO A 106 -9.15 -3.24 1.19
N LYS A 107 -9.86 -2.29 1.81
CA LYS A 107 -11.21 -1.87 1.38
C LYS A 107 -11.18 -0.57 0.58
N TYR A 108 -10.21 0.29 0.87
CA TYR A 108 -10.09 1.62 0.30
C TYR A 108 -8.68 1.82 -0.25
N VAL A 109 -8.51 2.72 -1.23
CA VAL A 109 -7.16 3.08 -1.69
C VAL A 109 -6.49 3.97 -0.64
N ARG A 110 -7.21 4.96 -0.13
CA ARG A 110 -6.68 6.06 0.71
C ARG A 110 -7.66 6.45 1.81
N ARG A 111 -7.17 7.18 2.82
CA ARG A 111 -7.95 7.58 4.00
C ARG A 111 -9.20 8.41 3.64
N GLU A 112 -9.12 9.23 2.60
CA GLU A 112 -10.21 10.11 2.16
C GLU A 112 -11.39 9.34 1.54
N GLU A 113 -11.19 8.07 1.18
CA GLU A 113 -12.24 7.20 0.63
C GLU A 113 -13.03 6.47 1.72
N VAL A 114 -12.60 6.57 2.98
CA VAL A 114 -13.27 5.93 4.11
C VAL A 114 -14.54 6.72 4.47
N PRO A 115 -15.74 6.10 4.51
CA PRO A 115 -16.98 6.77 4.89
C PRO A 115 -16.89 7.39 6.29
N SER A 116 -17.27 8.66 6.40
CA SER A 116 -17.20 9.40 7.66
C SER A 116 -18.10 8.81 8.74
N ASP A 117 -19.24 8.24 8.35
CA ASP A 117 -20.20 7.63 9.26
C ASP A 117 -19.68 6.33 9.87
N GLU A 118 -18.92 5.51 9.13
CA GLU A 118 -18.22 4.34 9.69
C GLU A 118 -17.18 4.77 10.74
N LEU A 119 -16.38 5.80 10.41
CA LEU A 119 -15.36 6.32 11.32
C LEU A 119 -15.94 6.96 12.57
N GLU A 120 -17.03 7.72 12.45
CA GLU A 120 -17.68 8.37 13.58
C GLU A 120 -18.30 7.34 14.54
N LYS A 121 -18.99 6.33 14.00
CA LYS A 121 -19.54 5.23 14.81
C LYS A 121 -18.44 4.50 15.58
N GLU A 122 -17.35 4.15 14.91
CA GLU A 122 -16.22 3.45 15.56
C GLU A 122 -15.57 4.33 16.65
N LYS A 123 -15.40 5.63 16.37
CA LYS A 123 -14.89 6.61 17.36
C LYS A 123 -15.77 6.70 18.60
N GLU A 124 -17.08 6.79 18.42
CA GLU A 124 -18.03 6.89 19.53
C GLU A 124 -18.03 5.62 20.38
N ILE A 125 -18.03 4.44 19.76
CA ILE A 125 -17.97 3.15 20.47
C ILE A 125 -16.69 3.07 21.31
N LEU A 126 -15.54 3.39 20.72
CA LEU A 126 -14.25 3.34 21.42
C LEU A 126 -14.15 4.38 22.54
N LYS A 127 -14.68 5.59 22.33
CA LYS A 127 -14.72 6.65 23.34
C LYS A 127 -15.57 6.22 24.53
N ASN A 128 -16.78 5.71 24.29
CA ASN A 128 -17.68 5.24 25.33
C ASN A 128 -17.10 4.06 26.10
N GLN A 129 -16.47 3.10 25.41
CA GLN A 129 -15.80 1.97 26.05
C GLN A 129 -14.68 2.45 26.98
N ALA A 130 -13.80 3.34 26.52
CA ALA A 130 -12.67 3.80 27.31
C ALA A 130 -13.09 4.70 28.50
N LEU A 131 -14.16 5.48 28.36
CA LEU A 131 -14.76 6.24 29.47
C LEU A 131 -15.38 5.32 30.53
N ASN A 132 -16.08 4.26 30.10
CA ASN A 132 -16.64 3.25 31.02
C ASN A 132 -15.55 2.47 31.76
N GLU A 133 -14.36 2.33 31.17
CA GLU A 133 -13.16 1.77 31.81
C GLU A 133 -12.47 2.76 32.78
N GLY A 134 -13.03 3.96 33.00
CA GLY A 134 -12.52 4.95 33.96
C GLY A 134 -11.24 5.67 33.51
N LYS A 135 -10.92 5.64 32.21
CA LYS A 135 -9.73 6.30 31.68
C LYS A 135 -9.93 7.83 31.60
N PRO A 136 -8.92 8.64 31.96
CA PRO A 136 -8.96 10.09 31.76
C PRO A 136 -9.20 10.48 30.30
N GLU A 137 -9.95 11.56 30.03
CA GLU A 137 -10.33 12.00 28.68
C GLU A 137 -9.15 12.11 27.70
N LYS A 138 -8.03 12.68 28.15
CA LYS A 138 -6.81 12.81 27.33
C LYS A 138 -6.20 11.47 26.91
N ILE A 139 -6.41 10.41 27.71
CA ILE A 139 -5.99 9.05 27.37
C ILE A 139 -6.98 8.42 26.40
N VAL A 140 -8.28 8.68 26.58
CA VAL A 140 -9.34 8.23 25.66
C VAL A 140 -9.11 8.78 24.25
N GLU A 141 -8.85 10.08 24.11
CA GLU A 141 -8.60 10.71 22.81
C GLU A 141 -7.41 10.09 22.08
N LYS A 142 -6.27 9.91 22.77
CA LYS A 142 -5.09 9.24 22.21
C LYS A 142 -5.34 7.79 21.85
N MET A 143 -6.15 7.08 22.64
CA MET A 143 -6.51 5.69 22.38
C MET A 143 -7.40 5.56 21.14
N VAL A 144 -8.38 6.46 21.00
CA VAL A 144 -9.23 6.53 19.81
C VAL A 144 -8.40 6.87 18.57
N GLU A 145 -7.51 7.86 18.64
CA GLU A 145 -6.59 8.21 17.56
C GLU A 145 -5.72 7.02 17.11
N GLY A 146 -5.11 6.30 18.07
CA GLY A 146 -4.31 5.12 17.76
C GLY A 146 -5.12 3.99 17.10
N ARG A 147 -6.38 3.79 17.52
CA ARG A 147 -7.27 2.79 16.92
C ARG A 147 -7.69 3.17 15.50
N ILE A 148 -7.98 4.45 15.25
CA ILE A 148 -8.28 4.95 13.91
C ILE A 148 -7.07 4.77 12.99
N ASN A 149 -5.86 5.09 13.46
CA ASN A 149 -4.65 4.90 12.67
C ASN A 149 -4.45 3.42 12.31
N LYS A 150 -4.67 2.51 13.26
CA LYS A 150 -4.65 1.07 12.98
C LYS A 150 -5.71 0.65 11.97
N TYR A 151 -6.92 1.21 12.04
CA TYR A 151 -7.95 0.97 11.04
C TYR A 151 -7.48 1.39 9.64
N TYR A 152 -6.83 2.54 9.50
CA TYR A 152 -6.27 2.97 8.23
C TYR A 152 -5.15 2.03 7.74
N GLU A 153 -4.22 1.63 8.60
CA GLU A 153 -3.17 0.65 8.28
C GLU A 153 -3.74 -0.71 7.85
N GLU A 154 -4.93 -1.08 8.32
CA GLU A 154 -5.59 -2.35 7.99
C GLU A 154 -6.42 -2.26 6.70
N TYR A 155 -7.15 -1.16 6.48
CA TYR A 155 -8.16 -1.08 5.42
C TYR A 155 -7.83 -0.13 4.27
N CYS A 156 -6.84 0.76 4.41
CA CYS A 156 -6.40 1.66 3.35
C CYS A 156 -5.11 1.16 2.71
N LEU A 157 -5.16 0.85 1.42
CA LEU A 157 -4.04 0.31 0.64
C LEU A 157 -2.76 1.14 0.80
N LEU A 158 -2.83 2.46 0.69
CA LEU A 158 -1.64 3.33 0.76
C LEU A 158 -0.95 3.31 2.13
N GLU A 159 -1.66 2.95 3.19
CA GLU A 159 -1.16 2.90 4.57
C GLU A 159 -0.60 1.53 4.93
N GLN A 160 -0.95 0.49 4.18
CA GLN A 160 -0.54 -0.88 4.45
C GLN A 160 0.98 -1.05 4.26
N PRO A 161 1.64 -1.86 5.14
CA PRO A 161 3.02 -2.29 4.92
C PRO A 161 3.07 -3.23 3.70
N PHE A 162 4.06 -3.02 2.82
CA PHE A 162 4.15 -3.78 1.58
C PHE A 162 4.55 -5.24 1.87
N ILE A 163 3.79 -6.19 1.31
CA ILE A 163 3.95 -7.62 1.62
C ILE A 163 5.32 -8.21 1.26
N LYS A 164 6.01 -7.64 0.26
CA LYS A 164 7.36 -8.09 -0.11
C LYS A 164 8.47 -7.41 0.68
N ASP A 165 8.15 -6.29 1.33
CA ASP A 165 9.10 -5.46 2.07
C ASP A 165 8.32 -4.64 3.12
N PRO A 166 8.05 -5.25 4.30
CA PRO A 166 7.19 -4.65 5.32
C PRO A 166 7.76 -3.37 5.95
N ASP A 167 9.04 -3.05 5.73
CA ASP A 167 9.68 -1.83 6.23
C ASP A 167 9.22 -0.57 5.50
N LYS A 168 8.44 -0.72 4.42
CA LYS A 168 7.83 0.40 3.68
C LYS A 168 6.35 0.21 3.46
N THR A 169 5.61 1.31 3.53
CA THR A 169 4.20 1.34 3.14
C THR A 169 4.04 1.37 1.63
N ILE A 170 2.85 1.04 1.13
CA ILE A 170 2.52 1.18 -0.29
C ILE A 170 2.65 2.64 -0.76
N SER A 171 2.26 3.62 0.06
CA SER A 171 2.50 5.05 -0.23
C SER A 171 3.98 5.37 -0.45
N THR A 172 4.85 4.81 0.38
CA THR A 172 6.30 5.00 0.25
C THR A 172 6.82 4.37 -1.04
N LEU A 173 6.41 3.13 -1.34
CA LEU A 173 6.74 2.45 -2.59
C LEU A 173 6.25 3.25 -3.82
N LEU A 174 5.02 3.78 -3.79
CA LEU A 174 4.46 4.60 -4.86
C LEU A 174 5.33 5.84 -5.11
N ASN A 175 5.71 6.55 -4.06
CA ASN A 175 6.57 7.75 -4.17
C ASN A 175 7.97 7.41 -4.71
N GLU A 176 8.55 6.27 -4.31
CA GLU A 176 9.80 5.75 -4.89
C GLU A 176 9.64 5.49 -6.40
N LYS A 177 8.52 4.92 -6.83
CA LYS A 177 8.22 4.71 -8.26
C LYS A 177 8.02 6.02 -9.01
N ILE A 178 7.32 7.01 -8.45
CA ILE A 178 7.18 8.34 -9.04
C ILE A 178 8.53 9.03 -9.23
N SER A 179 9.42 8.90 -8.23
CA SER A 179 10.76 9.47 -8.29
C SER A 179 11.61 8.82 -9.38
N THR A 180 11.59 7.50 -9.46
CA THR A 180 12.43 6.73 -10.40
C THR A 180 11.91 6.75 -11.83
N ILE A 181 10.59 6.73 -12.03
CA ILE A 181 9.94 6.80 -13.36
C ILE A 181 9.86 8.24 -13.87
N GLY A 182 9.69 9.21 -12.97
CA GLY A 182 9.66 10.63 -13.32
C GLY A 182 8.29 11.17 -13.75
N GLU A 183 7.22 10.37 -13.64
CA GLU A 183 5.83 10.75 -13.91
C GLU A 183 4.98 10.69 -12.64
N ASN A 184 3.88 11.43 -12.61
CA ASN A 184 2.80 11.20 -11.66
C ASN A 184 2.25 9.78 -11.83
N ILE A 185 2.12 9.05 -10.73
CA ILE A 185 1.54 7.71 -10.71
C ILE A 185 0.45 7.69 -9.65
N SER A 186 -0.70 7.13 -9.98
CA SER A 186 -1.83 7.05 -9.07
C SER A 186 -2.46 5.67 -9.10
N ILE A 187 -2.57 5.04 -7.94
CA ILE A 187 -3.43 3.87 -7.78
C ILE A 187 -4.86 4.42 -7.72
N ARG A 188 -5.67 4.14 -8.75
CA ARG A 188 -6.96 4.81 -8.92
C ARG A 188 -8.09 4.12 -8.17
N ARG A 189 -8.19 2.80 -8.35
CA ARG A 189 -9.22 1.94 -7.78
C ARG A 189 -8.81 0.48 -7.96
N PHE A 190 -9.43 -0.40 -7.18
CA PHE A 190 -9.33 -1.83 -7.36
C PHE A 190 -10.65 -2.52 -7.06
N ALA A 191 -10.76 -3.77 -7.49
CA ALA A 191 -11.76 -4.71 -7.03
C ALA A 191 -11.04 -6.00 -6.63
N ARG A 192 -11.39 -6.54 -5.47
CA ARG A 192 -10.95 -7.86 -5.00
C ARG A 192 -12.18 -8.73 -4.82
N PHE A 193 -12.07 -9.97 -5.28
CA PHE A 193 -13.10 -10.99 -5.14
C PHE A 193 -12.48 -12.19 -4.43
N GLU A 194 -13.19 -12.74 -3.45
CA GLU A 194 -12.85 -14.02 -2.85
C GLU A 194 -13.99 -15.02 -3.00
N LEU A 195 -13.66 -16.26 -3.39
CA LEU A 195 -14.63 -17.32 -3.61
C LEU A 195 -15.39 -17.65 -2.32
N GLY A 196 -16.71 -17.46 -2.37
CA GLY A 196 -17.60 -17.74 -1.24
C GLY A 196 -17.66 -16.62 -0.20
N GLU A 197 -17.09 -15.45 -0.49
CA GLU A 197 -17.24 -14.27 0.35
C GLU A 197 -18.72 -13.92 0.56
N GLY A 198 -19.11 -13.70 1.82
CA GLY A 198 -20.49 -13.37 2.19
C GLY A 198 -21.48 -14.55 2.16
N LEU A 199 -21.06 -15.78 1.84
CA LEU A 199 -21.91 -16.97 1.89
C LEU A 199 -21.68 -17.74 3.19
N GLU A 200 -22.77 -18.06 3.91
CA GLU A 200 -22.70 -19.03 5.00
C GLU A 200 -22.41 -20.41 4.42
N LYS A 201 -21.26 -21.00 4.80
CA LYS A 201 -21.01 -22.41 4.52
C LYS A 201 -22.00 -23.24 5.33
N LYS A 202 -22.78 -24.10 4.68
CA LYS A 202 -23.46 -25.18 5.38
C LYS A 202 -22.44 -25.95 6.20
N GLN A 203 -22.61 -25.98 7.52
CA GLN A 203 -21.95 -26.98 8.36
C GLN A 203 -22.68 -28.29 8.11
N ASP A 204 -22.15 -29.09 7.18
CA ASP A 204 -22.57 -30.48 7.07
C ASP A 204 -21.97 -31.22 8.26
N ASN A 205 -22.78 -31.46 9.29
CA ASN A 205 -22.38 -32.28 10.43
C ASN A 205 -22.40 -33.74 9.97
N PHE A 206 -21.31 -34.17 9.35
CA PHE A 206 -21.12 -35.51 8.81
C PHE A 206 -21.47 -36.60 9.85
N VAL A 207 -21.26 -36.33 11.14
CA VAL A 207 -21.63 -37.24 12.23
C VAL A 207 -23.14 -37.38 12.36
N GLU A 208 -23.91 -36.28 12.31
CA GLU A 208 -25.38 -36.34 12.34
C GLU A 208 -25.95 -37.00 11.08
N GLU A 209 -25.34 -36.75 9.92
CA GLU A 209 -25.78 -37.33 8.65
C GLU A 209 -25.55 -38.85 8.61
N VAL A 210 -24.42 -39.32 9.13
CA VAL A 210 -24.12 -40.74 9.30
C VAL A 210 -25.03 -41.37 10.36
N MET A 211 -25.25 -40.71 11.51
CA MET A 211 -26.14 -41.22 12.56
C MET A 211 -27.62 -41.30 12.11
N ALA A 212 -28.06 -40.40 11.22
CA ALA A 212 -29.41 -40.44 10.64
C ALA A 212 -29.60 -41.59 9.64
N GLN A 213 -28.53 -42.06 8.99
CA GLN A 213 -28.58 -43.22 8.07
C GLN A 213 -28.49 -44.57 8.79
N VAL A 214 -27.78 -44.64 9.93
CA VAL A 214 -27.65 -45.88 10.73
C VAL A 214 -28.93 -46.20 11.52
N ASN A 215 -29.74 -45.21 11.84
CA ASN A 215 -31.00 -45.36 12.59
C ASN A 215 -32.25 -45.52 11.70
N LYS A 216 -32.07 -45.83 10.43
CA LYS A 216 -33.15 -46.03 9.44
C LYS A 216 -33.16 -47.48 8.97
#